data_AF-A0A0M2KCY5-F1
#
_entry.id   AF-A0A0M2KCY5-F1
#
_cell.length_a   1.000
_cell.length_b   1.000
_cell.length_c   1.000
_cell.angle_alpha   90.00
_cell.angle_beta   90.00
_cell.angle_gamma   90.00
#
_symmetry.space_group_name_H-M   'P 1'
#
loop_
_entity.id
_entity.type
_entity.pdbx_description
1 polymer ?
#
loop_
_entity_poly.entity_id
_entity_poly.type
_entity_poly.pdbx_seq_one_letter_code
_entity_poly.pdbx_strand_id
1 'polypeptide(L)'
;MLVFRFGLNDVKDDSNVVLSRYFQGESLHNQPLTKHEHYVQRESICALYGYRPGSSALSSPLEQQAAHIVHRDVAPGFLVTELIIWLNANKIIRPGYTTLPDRVSRTLSDERQRLGCILTEQLDDTIIDGLNKLIERDDTLSRLAILRQDARDFGWCQMVQEREKRAILEPFVL
;
A
#
# COMPACT_ATOMS: atom_id res chain seq x y z
N MET A 1 4.94 0.60 -17.76
CA MET A 1 4.31 -0.44 -18.64
C MET A 1 3.96 -1.70 -17.84
N LEU A 2 2.72 -2.18 -17.95
CA LEU A 2 2.24 -3.45 -17.39
C LEU A 2 2.28 -4.53 -18.47
N VAL A 3 2.72 -5.74 -18.13
CA VAL A 3 2.72 -6.89 -19.03
C VAL A 3 1.86 -7.97 -18.39
N PHE A 4 0.77 -8.31 -19.06
CA PHE A 4 -0.16 -9.33 -18.61
C PHE A 4 0.20 -10.67 -19.23
N ARG A 5 -0.01 -11.74 -18.47
CA ARG A 5 0.02 -13.12 -18.98
C ARG A 5 -1.42 -13.58 -19.10
N PHE A 6 -1.94 -13.66 -20.32
CA PHE A 6 -3.24 -14.22 -20.63
C PHE A 6 -3.14 -15.07 -21.89
N GLY A 7 -4.00 -16.08 -22.00
CA GLY A 7 -4.21 -16.81 -23.24
C GLY A 7 -5.28 -16.14 -24.10
N LEU A 8 -5.31 -16.44 -25.39
CA LEU A 8 -6.38 -15.97 -26.30
C LEU A 8 -7.77 -16.43 -25.85
N ASN A 9 -7.85 -17.53 -25.09
CA ASN A 9 -9.08 -18.01 -24.47
C ASN A 9 -9.65 -17.09 -23.38
N ASP A 10 -8.79 -16.36 -22.67
CA ASP A 10 -9.21 -15.48 -21.57
C ASP A 10 -9.78 -14.16 -22.10
N VAL A 11 -9.52 -13.85 -23.38
CA VAL A 11 -9.81 -12.56 -24.02
C VAL A 11 -10.44 -12.75 -25.41
N LYS A 12 -11.41 -13.68 -25.50
CA LYS A 12 -12.08 -14.03 -26.77
C LYS A 12 -12.79 -12.85 -27.42
N ASP A 13 -13.46 -12.02 -26.63
CA ASP A 13 -14.23 -10.90 -27.16
C ASP A 13 -13.31 -9.84 -27.78
N ASP A 14 -12.25 -9.44 -27.08
CA ASP A 14 -11.30 -8.46 -27.61
C ASP A 14 -10.52 -9.01 -28.80
N SER A 15 -10.15 -10.30 -28.78
CA SER A 15 -9.46 -10.92 -29.92
C SER A 15 -10.35 -10.98 -31.17
N ASN A 16 -11.66 -11.23 -31.04
CA ASN A 16 -12.61 -11.17 -32.14
C ASN A 16 -12.75 -9.75 -32.72
N VAL A 17 -12.72 -8.72 -31.88
CA VAL A 17 -12.74 -7.31 -32.33
C VAL A 17 -11.49 -6.98 -33.13
N VAL A 18 -10.30 -7.39 -32.66
CA VAL A 18 -9.05 -7.17 -33.39
C VAL A 18 -9.02 -7.92 -34.72
N LEU A 19 -9.48 -9.19 -34.73
CA LEU A 19 -9.60 -10.00 -35.94
C LEU A 19 -10.51 -9.35 -36.98
N SER A 20 -11.73 -8.98 -36.59
CA SER A 20 -12.69 -8.38 -37.51
C SER A 20 -12.21 -7.05 -38.10
N ARG A 21 -11.40 -6.31 -37.34
CA ARG A 21 -10.92 -4.98 -37.73
C ARG A 21 -9.66 -5.00 -38.58
N TYR A 22 -8.73 -5.92 -38.33
CA TYR A 22 -7.40 -5.91 -38.95
C TYR A 22 -7.08 -7.16 -39.78
N PHE A 23 -7.77 -8.28 -39.55
CA PHE A 23 -7.48 -9.59 -40.17
C PHE A 23 -8.78 -10.25 -40.69
N GLN A 24 -9.45 -9.57 -41.62
CA GLN A 24 -10.71 -10.03 -42.17
C GLN A 24 -10.57 -11.40 -42.85
N GLY A 25 -11.33 -12.39 -42.38
CA GLY A 25 -11.38 -13.74 -42.96
C GLY A 25 -10.38 -14.75 -42.36
N GLU A 26 -9.55 -14.34 -41.40
CA GLU A 26 -8.66 -15.27 -40.70
C GLU A 26 -9.27 -15.80 -39.40
N SER A 27 -8.96 -17.06 -39.07
CA SER A 27 -9.34 -17.68 -37.80
C SER A 27 -8.12 -17.83 -36.90
N LEU A 28 -8.24 -17.38 -35.65
CA LEU A 28 -7.19 -17.58 -34.65
C LEU A 28 -7.12 -19.06 -34.29
N HIS A 29 -5.99 -19.68 -34.61
CA HIS A 29 -5.64 -20.97 -34.02
C HIS A 29 -5.28 -20.74 -32.56
N ASN A 30 -6.01 -21.42 -31.68
CA ASN A 30 -5.89 -21.31 -30.25
C ASN A 30 -4.66 -22.10 -29.76
N GLN A 31 -3.47 -21.68 -30.19
CA GLN A 31 -2.22 -22.25 -29.72
C GLN A 31 -1.82 -21.59 -28.40
N PRO A 32 -1.42 -22.37 -27.38
CA PRO A 32 -0.91 -21.81 -26.14
C PRO A 32 0.39 -21.07 -26.45
N LEU A 33 0.40 -19.75 -26.18
CA LEU A 33 1.59 -18.92 -26.26
C LEU A 33 2.72 -19.55 -25.44
N THR A 34 3.82 -19.88 -26.10
CA THR A 34 4.98 -20.42 -25.41
C THR A 34 5.64 -19.32 -24.58
N LYS A 35 6.36 -19.72 -23.52
CA LYS A 35 7.14 -18.77 -22.70
C LYS A 35 8.11 -17.96 -23.57
N HIS A 36 8.70 -18.60 -24.59
CA HIS A 36 9.66 -17.95 -25.49
C HIS A 36 9.00 -16.84 -26.30
N GLU A 37 7.89 -17.11 -26.98
CA GLU A 37 7.15 -16.12 -27.78
C GLU A 37 6.71 -14.93 -26.94
N HIS A 38 6.19 -15.18 -25.73
CA HIS A 38 5.83 -14.11 -24.80
C HIS A 38 7.04 -13.23 -24.45
N TYR A 39 8.22 -13.80 -24.20
CA TYR A 39 9.42 -13.02 -23.89
C TYR A 39 9.91 -12.22 -25.10
N VAL A 40 9.93 -12.81 -26.30
CA VAL A 40 10.32 -12.14 -27.54
C VAL A 40 9.39 -10.98 -27.88
N GLN A 41 8.08 -11.18 -27.76
CA GLN A 41 7.09 -10.11 -27.94
C GLN A 41 7.27 -9.01 -26.90
N ARG A 42 7.50 -9.37 -25.64
CA ARG A 42 7.76 -8.40 -24.56
C ARG A 42 8.99 -7.56 -24.87
N GLU A 43 10.10 -8.17 -25.28
CA GLU A 43 11.32 -7.45 -25.65
C GLU A 43 11.12 -6.53 -26.84
N SER A 44 10.40 -6.98 -27.86
CA SER A 44 10.08 -6.18 -29.05
C SER A 44 9.25 -4.94 -28.70
N ILE A 45 8.20 -5.11 -27.88
CA ILE A 45 7.39 -3.98 -27.39
C ILE A 45 8.25 -3.05 -26.54
N CYS A 46 9.13 -3.58 -25.69
CA CYS A 46 10.01 -2.75 -24.87
C CYS A 46 10.97 -1.92 -25.73
N ALA A 47 11.57 -2.50 -26.76
CA ALA A 47 12.43 -1.79 -27.70
C ALA A 47 11.69 -0.66 -28.42
N LEU A 48 10.45 -0.90 -28.86
CA LEU A 48 9.63 0.11 -29.55
C LEU A 48 9.30 1.33 -28.68
N TYR A 49 8.98 1.12 -27.41
CA TYR A 49 8.60 2.21 -26.49
C TYR A 49 9.77 2.74 -25.65
N GLY A 50 10.97 2.19 -25.82
CA GLY A 50 12.18 2.53 -25.07
C GLY A 50 12.14 2.10 -23.61
N TYR A 51 11.37 1.04 -23.29
CA TYR A 51 11.32 0.46 -21.95
C TYR A 51 12.48 -0.52 -21.75
N ARG A 52 12.98 -0.59 -20.51
CA ARG A 52 14.02 -1.53 -20.11
C ARG A 52 13.45 -2.54 -19.10
N PRO A 53 13.80 -3.84 -19.22
CA PRO A 53 13.44 -4.81 -18.20
C PRO A 53 14.07 -4.42 -16.86
N GLY A 54 13.32 -4.61 -15.77
CA GLY A 54 13.84 -4.47 -14.41
C GLY A 54 15.00 -5.45 -14.21
N SER A 55 16.23 -4.95 -14.31
CA SER A 55 17.46 -5.71 -14.06
C SER A 55 17.71 -5.78 -12.55
N SER A 56 18.50 -6.76 -12.10
CA SER A 56 19.02 -6.77 -10.72
C SER A 56 19.78 -5.49 -10.36
N ALA A 57 20.37 -4.82 -11.35
CA ALA A 57 21.04 -3.52 -11.18
C ALA A 57 20.10 -2.39 -10.71
N LEU A 58 18.78 -2.56 -10.83
CA LEU A 58 17.78 -1.60 -10.37
C LEU A 58 17.40 -1.76 -8.89
N SER A 59 17.89 -2.79 -8.20
CA SER A 59 17.59 -2.97 -6.77
C SER A 59 18.12 -1.82 -5.91
N SER A 60 19.37 -1.41 -6.13
CA SER A 60 20.02 -0.37 -5.33
C SER A 60 19.41 1.03 -5.55
N PRO A 61 19.18 1.51 -6.80
CA PRO A 61 18.50 2.78 -7.02
C PRO A 61 17.07 2.81 -6.49
N LEU A 62 16.35 1.68 -6.57
CA LEU A 62 14.98 1.57 -6.08
C LEU A 62 14.92 1.63 -4.55
N GLU A 63 15.86 0.98 -3.85
CA GLU A 63 15.97 1.03 -2.39
C GLU A 63 16.36 2.43 -1.90
N GLN A 64 17.29 3.11 -2.59
CA GLN A 64 17.63 4.50 -2.29
C GLN A 64 16.42 5.44 -2.48
N GLN A 65 15.69 5.28 -3.58
CA GLN A 65 14.48 6.07 -3.83
C GLN A 65 13.40 5.78 -2.78
N ALA A 66 13.21 4.50 -2.40
CA ALA A 66 12.28 4.13 -1.33
C ALA A 66 12.66 4.79 -0.01
N ALA A 67 13.94 4.75 0.39
CA ALA A 67 14.42 5.42 1.60
C ALA A 67 14.16 6.94 1.57
N HIS A 68 14.41 7.59 0.43
CA HIS A 68 14.11 9.01 0.27
C HIS A 68 12.62 9.33 0.42
N ILE A 69 11.72 8.51 -0.11
CA ILE A 69 10.28 8.75 -0.03
C ILE A 69 9.75 8.46 1.39
N VAL A 70 10.30 7.45 2.09
CA VAL A 70 9.91 7.11 3.47
C VAL A 70 10.11 8.29 4.42
N HIS A 71 11.13 9.13 4.20
CA HIS A 71 11.33 10.33 5.01
C HIS A 71 10.24 11.40 4.86
N ARG A 72 9.42 11.34 3.79
CA ARG A 72 8.31 12.28 3.54
C ARG A 72 6.99 11.74 4.06
N ASP A 73 6.71 10.45 3.85
CA ASP A 73 5.49 9.80 4.32
C ASP A 73 5.73 8.27 4.49
N VAL A 74 5.27 7.74 5.62
CA VAL A 74 5.45 6.33 6.04
C VAL A 74 4.28 5.46 5.53
N ALA A 75 3.26 6.06 4.89
CA ALA A 75 2.11 5.34 4.35
C ALA A 75 2.54 4.36 3.23
N PRO A 76 2.31 3.03 3.39
CA PRO A 76 2.72 2.03 2.41
C PRO A 76 2.13 2.26 1.00
N GLY A 77 0.87 2.72 0.94
CA GLY A 77 0.20 3.01 -0.33
C GLY A 77 0.80 4.20 -1.08
N PHE A 78 1.27 5.22 -0.34
CA PHE A 78 1.94 6.37 -0.92
C PHE A 78 3.29 5.96 -1.51
N LEU A 79 4.08 5.18 -0.78
CA LEU A 79 5.37 4.66 -1.23
C LEU A 79 5.25 3.82 -2.49
N VAL A 80 4.28 2.91 -2.56
CA VAL A 80 4.02 2.11 -3.75
C VAL A 80 3.69 3.00 -4.95
N THR A 81 2.87 4.04 -4.75
CA THR A 81 2.46 4.96 -5.82
C THR A 81 3.64 5.77 -6.36
N GLU A 82 4.42 6.38 -5.47
CA GLU A 82 5.62 7.15 -5.84
C GLU A 82 6.67 6.28 -6.53
N LEU A 83 6.89 5.05 -6.06
CA LEU A 83 7.80 4.11 -6.73
C LEU A 83 7.29 3.74 -8.13
N ILE A 84 5.98 3.57 -8.33
CA ILE A 84 5.39 3.33 -9.65
C ILE A 84 5.59 4.54 -10.57
N ILE A 85 5.39 5.76 -10.06
CA ILE A 85 5.62 7.00 -10.81
C ILE A 85 7.08 7.08 -11.25
N TRP A 86 8.02 6.84 -10.32
CA TRP A 86 9.46 6.85 -10.60
C TRP A 86 9.87 5.79 -11.63
N LEU A 87 9.33 4.56 -11.52
CA LEU A 87 9.58 3.49 -12.48
C LEU A 87 9.08 3.85 -13.89
N ASN A 88 7.91 4.49 -13.98
CA ASN A 88 7.36 4.94 -15.25
C ASN A 88 8.21 6.07 -15.84
N ALA A 89 8.67 7.04 -15.03
CA ALA A 89 9.54 8.13 -15.47
C ALA A 89 10.86 7.61 -16.06
N ASN A 90 11.43 6.56 -15.48
CA ASN A 90 12.67 5.93 -15.94
C ASN A 90 12.45 4.86 -17.03
N LYS A 91 11.21 4.71 -17.53
CA LYS A 91 10.83 3.69 -18.53
C LYS A 91 11.24 2.27 -18.13
N ILE A 92 11.07 1.93 -16.86
CA ILE A 92 11.36 0.60 -16.34
C ILE A 92 10.08 -0.23 -16.35
N ILE A 93 10.17 -1.49 -16.80
CA ILE A 93 9.04 -2.42 -16.68
C ILE A 93 8.77 -2.64 -15.19
N ARG A 94 7.51 -2.46 -14.77
CA ARG A 94 7.10 -2.67 -13.38
C ARG A 94 7.48 -4.10 -12.96
N PRO A 95 8.24 -4.27 -11.87
CA PRO A 95 8.46 -5.58 -11.25
C PRO A 95 7.11 -6.24 -10.92
N GLY A 96 7.07 -7.56 -10.81
CA GLY A 96 5.84 -8.30 -10.49
C GLY A 96 5.13 -7.70 -9.26
N TYR A 97 3.80 -7.72 -9.26
CA TYR A 97 2.96 -7.01 -8.28
C TYR A 97 3.34 -7.26 -6.81
N THR A 98 3.87 -8.44 -6.49
CA THR A 98 4.31 -8.82 -5.12
C THR A 98 5.70 -8.29 -4.75
N THR A 99 6.60 -8.10 -5.73
CA THR A 99 7.99 -7.75 -5.45
C THR A 99 8.21 -6.31 -4.97
N LEU A 100 7.30 -5.38 -5.31
CA LEU A 100 7.38 -3.98 -4.88
C LEU A 100 6.83 -3.77 -3.45
N PRO A 101 5.60 -4.22 -3.10
CA PRO A 101 5.08 -4.13 -1.75
C PRO A 101 5.96 -4.82 -0.70
N ASP A 102 6.54 -5.97 -1.04
CA ASP A 102 7.44 -6.69 -0.12
C ASP A 102 8.70 -5.88 0.19
N ARG A 103 9.26 -5.20 -0.83
CA ARG A 103 10.43 -4.32 -0.66
C ARG A 103 10.10 -3.08 0.17
N VAL A 104 8.97 -2.43 -0.13
CA VAL A 104 8.48 -1.28 0.65
C VAL A 104 8.29 -1.66 2.12
N SER A 105 7.71 -2.83 2.39
CA SER A 105 7.48 -3.33 3.75
C SER A 105 8.78 -3.57 4.51
N ARG A 106 9.82 -4.06 3.83
CA ARG A 106 11.17 -4.21 4.41
C ARG A 106 11.79 -2.85 4.72
N THR A 107 11.82 -1.94 3.76
CA THR A 107 12.39 -0.59 3.95
C THR A 107 11.67 0.17 5.08
N LEU A 108 10.35 0.03 5.19
CA LEU A 108 9.58 0.62 6.29
C LEU A 108 9.93 0.00 7.65
N SER A 109 10.11 -1.32 7.69
CA SER A 109 10.54 -2.01 8.92
C SER A 109 11.93 -1.56 9.35
N ASP A 110 12.85 -1.44 8.40
CA ASP A 110 14.23 -1.00 8.65
C ASP A 110 14.25 0.44 9.18
N GLU A 111 13.47 1.35 8.59
CA GLU A 111 13.40 2.74 9.08
C GLU A 111 12.70 2.84 10.44
N ARG A 112 11.64 2.05 10.68
CA ARG A 112 11.02 1.97 12.01
C ARG A 112 12.00 1.48 13.07
N GLN A 113 12.82 0.49 12.73
CA GLN A 113 13.85 -0.02 13.63
C GLN A 113 14.95 1.02 13.87
N ARG A 114 15.42 1.72 12.82
CA ARG A 114 16.40 2.81 12.95
C ARG A 114 15.87 3.93 13.85
N LEU A 115 14.63 4.37 13.62
CA LEU A 115 13.96 5.37 14.45
C LEU A 115 13.82 4.88 15.89
N GLY A 116 13.45 3.61 16.09
CA GLY A 116 13.38 2.99 17.41
C GLY A 116 14.72 2.98 18.14
N CYS A 117 15.82 2.65 17.45
CA CYS A 117 17.16 2.72 18.03
C CYS A 117 17.54 4.15 18.43
N ILE A 118 17.33 5.13 17.55
CA ILE A 118 17.60 6.55 17.86
C ILE A 118 16.74 7.01 19.04
N LEU A 119 15.46 6.63 19.07
CA LEU A 119 14.57 6.94 20.19
C LEU A 119 15.10 6.35 21.49
N THR A 120 15.55 5.09 21.48
CA THR A 120 16.06 4.39 22.66
C THR A 120 17.40 4.95 23.13
N GLU A 121 18.23 5.45 22.22
CA GLU A 121 19.51 6.10 22.55
C GLU A 121 19.36 7.54 23.05
N GLN A 122 18.26 8.23 22.71
CA GLN A 122 18.05 9.65 23.00
C GLN A 122 16.97 9.91 24.07
N LEU A 123 16.08 8.94 24.36
CA LEU A 123 15.12 9.08 25.45
C LEU A 123 15.71 8.62 26.77
N ASP A 124 15.94 9.58 27.65
CA ASP A 124 16.05 9.31 29.08
C ASP A 124 14.73 8.79 29.65
N ASP A 125 14.80 7.92 30.67
CA ASP A 125 13.64 7.35 31.38
C ASP A 125 12.64 8.43 31.83
N THR A 126 13.13 9.64 32.12
CA THR A 126 12.32 10.79 32.52
C THR A 126 11.39 11.31 31.41
N ILE A 127 11.83 11.23 30.14
CA ILE A 127 11.04 11.64 28.97
C ILE A 127 10.02 10.56 28.63
N ILE A 128 10.38 9.28 28.77
CA ILE A 128 9.46 8.14 28.61
C ILE A 128 8.31 8.24 29.61
N ASP A 129 8.62 8.51 30.88
CA ASP A 129 7.61 8.73 31.92
C ASP A 129 6.72 9.95 31.64
N GLY A 130 7.30 11.01 31.06
CA GLY A 130 6.53 12.18 30.62
C GLY A 130 5.54 11.85 29.51
N LEU A 131 5.97 11.08 28.51
CA LEU A 131 5.13 10.63 27.40
C LEU A 131 4.02 9.67 27.86
N ASN A 132 4.34 8.72 28.73
CA ASN A 132 3.36 7.80 29.31
C ASN A 132 2.27 8.56 30.08
N LYS A 133 2.64 9.57 30.86
CA LYS A 133 1.68 10.45 31.57
C LYS A 133 0.82 11.29 30.62
N LEU A 134 1.34 11.67 29.47
CA LEU A 134 0.59 12.39 28.43
C LEU A 134 -0.43 11.47 27.73
N ILE A 135 -0.04 10.22 27.45
CA ILE A 135 -0.94 9.21 26.88
C ILE A 135 -2.07 8.85 27.84
N GLU A 136 -1.76 8.61 29.13
CA GLU A 136 -2.79 8.38 30.15
C GLU A 136 -3.75 9.57 30.30
N ARG A 137 -3.24 10.80 30.17
CA ARG A 137 -4.08 12.01 30.17
C ARG A 137 -4.97 12.09 28.95
N ASP A 138 -4.49 11.74 27.78
CA ASP A 138 -5.31 11.76 26.57
C ASP A 138 -6.38 10.66 26.58
N ASP A 139 -6.05 9.47 27.09
CA ASP A 139 -7.02 8.39 27.30
C ASP A 139 -8.08 8.78 28.33
N THR A 140 -7.70 9.44 29.43
CA THR A 140 -8.66 9.94 30.42
C THR A 140 -9.52 11.07 29.85
N LEU A 141 -8.95 12.01 29.09
CA LEU A 141 -9.71 13.06 28.40
C LEU A 141 -10.64 12.50 27.31
N SER A 142 -10.21 11.49 26.57
CA SER A 142 -11.01 10.79 25.56
C SER A 142 -12.18 10.02 26.22
N ARG A 143 -11.92 9.34 27.33
CA ARG A 143 -12.97 8.69 28.15
C ARG A 143 -13.95 9.72 28.71
N LEU A 144 -13.46 10.87 29.19
CA LEU A 144 -14.31 11.97 29.66
C LEU A 144 -15.12 12.61 28.53
N ALA A 145 -14.57 12.70 27.31
CA ALA A 145 -15.29 13.19 26.15
C ALA A 145 -16.44 12.25 25.75
N ILE A 146 -16.19 10.93 25.78
CA ILE A 146 -17.23 9.90 25.57
C ILE A 146 -18.32 9.99 26.65
N LEU A 147 -17.93 10.27 27.89
CA LEU A 147 -18.84 10.43 29.02
C LEU A 147 -19.66 11.73 28.93
N ARG A 148 -19.08 12.81 28.39
CA ARG A 148 -19.76 14.10 28.15
C ARG A 148 -20.65 14.10 26.90
N GLN A 149 -20.48 13.13 26.01
CA GLN A 149 -21.24 13.08 24.77
C GLN A 149 -22.67 12.61 25.05
N ASP A 150 -23.64 13.49 24.78
CA ASP A 150 -25.07 13.20 24.90
C ASP A 150 -25.50 12.09 23.94
N ALA A 151 -26.54 11.35 24.34
CA ALA A 151 -27.17 10.36 23.50
C ALA A 151 -27.68 10.99 22.19
N ARG A 152 -27.32 10.37 21.07
CA ARG A 152 -27.73 10.78 19.71
C ARG A 152 -29.19 10.42 19.40
N ASP A 153 -29.72 9.36 20.04
CA ASP A 153 -31.07 8.84 19.94
C ASP A 153 -31.48 8.03 21.20
N PHE A 154 -32.78 7.78 21.37
CA PHE A 154 -33.31 6.99 22.50
C PHE A 154 -33.55 5.51 22.13
N GLY A 155 -32.78 4.97 21.19
CA GLY A 155 -32.87 3.56 20.82
C GLY A 155 -32.43 2.65 21.97
N TRP A 156 -32.98 1.42 22.05
CA TRP A 156 -32.70 0.46 23.13
C TRP A 156 -31.20 0.27 23.41
N CYS A 157 -30.39 0.07 22.37
CA CYS A 157 -28.93 -0.10 22.52
C CYS A 157 -28.25 1.14 23.12
N GLN A 158 -28.76 2.33 22.80
CA GLN A 158 -28.22 3.57 23.31
C GLN A 158 -28.68 3.85 24.75
N MET A 159 -29.90 3.45 25.11
CA MET A 159 -30.37 3.49 26.50
C MET A 159 -29.61 2.53 27.43
N VAL A 160 -29.14 1.38 26.92
CA VAL A 160 -28.25 0.48 27.66
C VAL A 160 -26.89 1.16 27.92
N GLN A 161 -26.31 1.80 26.91
CA GLN A 161 -25.05 2.56 27.07
C GLN A 161 -25.21 3.75 28.02
N GLU A 162 -26.32 4.47 27.97
CA GLU A 162 -26.61 5.57 28.91
C GLU A 162 -26.79 5.08 30.36
N ARG A 163 -27.37 3.88 30.55
CA ARG A 163 -27.45 3.26 31.88
C ARG A 163 -26.07 2.89 32.42
N GLU A 164 -25.19 2.36 31.57
CA GLU A 164 -23.81 2.05 31.94
C GLU A 164 -23.00 3.33 32.25
N LYS A 165 -23.16 4.40 31.45
CA LYS A 165 -22.58 5.72 31.75
C LYS A 165 -23.03 6.27 33.10
N ARG A 166 -24.32 6.17 33.42
CA ARG A 166 -24.86 6.62 34.72
C ARG A 166 -24.28 5.84 35.89
N ALA A 167 -24.07 4.53 35.75
CA ALA A 167 -23.44 3.72 36.80
C ALA A 167 -21.98 4.13 37.07
N ILE A 168 -21.27 4.61 36.04
CA ILE A 168 -19.90 5.13 36.17
C ILE A 168 -19.89 6.52 36.86
N LEU A 169 -20.95 7.32 36.67
CA LEU A 169 -21.09 8.67 37.23
C LEU A 169 -21.74 8.72 38.63
N GLU A 170 -22.45 7.68 39.05
CA GLU A 170 -23.09 7.56 40.39
C GLU A 170 -22.18 7.94 41.57
N PRO A 171 -20.87 7.62 41.59
CA PRO A 171 -19.99 7.99 42.72
C PRO A 171 -19.63 9.49 42.78
N PHE A 172 -19.89 10.26 41.71
CA PHE A 172 -19.45 11.65 41.55
C PHE A 172 -20.60 12.66 41.66
N VAL A 173 -21.84 12.20 41.82
CA VAL A 173 -23.03 13.04 42.01
C VAL A 173 -23.42 12.98 43.49
N LEU A 174 -22.72 13.76 44.32
CA LEU A 174 -23.17 14.16 45.66
C LEU A 174 -23.48 15.66 45.64
#